data_AF-U2YW71-F1
#
_entry.id   AF-U2YW71-F1
#
_cell.length_a   1.000
_cell.length_b   1.000
_cell.length_c   1.000
_cell.angle_alpha   90.00
_cell.angle_beta   90.00
_cell.angle_gamma   90.00
#
_symmetry.space_group_name_H-M   'P 1'
#
loop_
_entity.id
_entity.type
_entity.pdbx_description
1 polymer ?
#
loop_
_entity_poly.entity_id
_entity_poly.type
_entity_poly.pdbx_seq_one_letter_code
_entity_poly.pdbx_strand_id
1 'polypeptide(L)'
;MSSSLGSRFFDAAGSRSREFLGGVLGCVGLLHFAAWATIGGGASALADLETGHLSLAAGGLGGYASAHPAYVLAFVAGIAVVCSARQ
;
A
#
# COMPACT_ATOMS: atom_id res chain seq x y z
N MET A 1 -22.65 35.44 -3.43
CA MET A 1 -22.09 34.35 -4.27
C MET A 1 -20.61 34.05 -3.96
N SER A 2 -20.13 34.25 -2.72
CA SER A 2 -18.70 34.06 -2.36
C SER A 2 -18.35 32.63 -1.90
N SER A 3 -19.36 31.77 -1.71
CA SER A 3 -19.21 30.46 -1.07
C SER A 3 -18.69 29.34 -1.99
N SER A 4 -18.64 29.58 -3.31
CA SER A 4 -18.29 28.56 -4.32
C SER A 4 -16.78 28.39 -4.54
N LEU A 5 -15.97 29.43 -4.36
CA LEU A 5 -14.53 29.35 -4.60
C LEU A 5 -13.79 28.84 -3.38
N GLY A 6 -14.21 29.25 -2.18
CA GLY A 6 -13.67 28.74 -0.92
C GLY A 6 -13.89 27.24 -0.77
N SER A 7 -15.11 26.75 -1.00
CA SER A 7 -15.43 25.31 -0.95
C SER A 7 -14.57 24.49 -1.91
N ARG A 8 -14.45 24.91 -3.18
CA ARG A 8 -13.61 24.23 -4.17
C ARG A 8 -12.13 24.19 -3.81
N PHE A 9 -11.61 25.24 -3.18
CA PHE A 9 -10.22 25.27 -2.72
C PHE A 9 -9.99 24.29 -1.56
N PHE A 10 -10.90 24.26 -0.58
CA PHE A 10 -10.81 23.30 0.53
C PHE A 10 -10.99 21.86 0.08
N ASP A 11 -11.86 21.60 -0.89
CA ASP A 11 -12.01 20.27 -1.49
C ASP A 11 -10.75 19.84 -2.23
N ALA A 12 -10.16 20.73 -3.03
CA ALA A 12 -8.92 20.44 -3.76
C ALA A 12 -7.71 20.25 -2.83
N ALA A 13 -7.61 21.02 -1.74
CA ALA A 13 -6.58 20.83 -0.73
C ALA A 13 -6.78 19.51 0.03
N GLY A 14 -8.03 19.21 0.39
CA GLY A 14 -8.40 17.98 1.09
C GLY A 14 -8.18 16.72 0.26
N SER A 15 -8.46 16.75 -1.05
CA SER A 15 -8.19 15.63 -1.96
C SER A 15 -6.70 15.39 -2.10
N ARG A 16 -5.90 16.44 -2.32
CA ARG A 16 -4.44 16.34 -2.44
C ARG A 16 -3.76 15.82 -1.18
N SER A 17 -4.22 16.28 -0.01
CA SER A 17 -3.72 15.77 1.28
C SER A 17 -4.06 14.29 1.48
N ARG A 18 -5.24 13.85 1.06
CA ARG A 18 -5.63 12.43 1.11
C ARG A 18 -4.80 11.60 0.12
N GLU A 19 -4.63 12.05 -1.12
CA GLU A 19 -3.75 11.37 -2.09
C GLU A 19 -2.33 11.21 -1.56
N PHE A 20 -1.76 12.26 -0.96
CA PHE A 20 -0.44 12.21 -0.35
C PHE A 20 -0.37 11.21 0.79
N LEU A 21 -1.31 11.28 1.74
CA LEU A 21 -1.36 10.36 2.88
C LEU A 21 -1.51 8.91 2.43
N GLY A 22 -2.42 8.65 1.48
CA GLY A 22 -2.63 7.33 0.91
C GLY A 22 -1.39 6.81 0.17
N GLY A 23 -0.71 7.68 -0.58
CA GLY A 23 0.57 7.36 -1.23
C GLY A 23 1.66 6.98 -0.22
N VAL A 24 1.81 7.74 0.86
CA VAL A 24 2.80 7.45 1.92
C VAL A 24 2.52 6.11 2.59
N LEU A 25 1.28 5.86 3.00
CA LEU A 25 0.86 4.59 3.60
C LEU A 25 1.11 3.40 2.66
N GLY A 26 0.74 3.56 1.38
CA GLY A 26 1.01 2.59 0.32
C GLY A 26 2.51 2.27 0.20
N CYS A 27 3.34 3.30 0.10
CA CYS A 27 4.79 3.16 0.00
C CYS A 27 5.41 2.48 1.21
N VAL A 28 4.96 2.78 2.44
CA VAL A 28 5.47 2.12 3.65
C VAL A 28 5.22 0.62 3.62
N GLY A 29 4.00 0.20 3.29
CA GLY A 29 3.67 -1.23 3.16
C GLY A 29 4.50 -1.91 2.07
N LEU A 30 4.61 -1.28 0.90
CA LEU A 30 5.35 -1.82 -0.24
C LEU A 30 6.86 -1.92 0.04
N LEU A 31 7.46 -0.89 0.61
CA LEU A 31 8.90 -0.86 0.91
C LEU A 31 9.26 -1.89 1.98
N HIS A 32 8.42 -2.05 3.01
CA HIS A 32 8.66 -3.10 4.00
C HIS A 32 8.55 -4.49 3.38
N PHE A 33 7.56 -4.73 2.51
CA PHE A 33 7.43 -6.00 1.80
C PHE A 33 8.66 -6.28 0.93
N ALA A 34 9.12 -5.30 0.16
CA ALA A 34 10.31 -5.42 -0.67
C ALA A 34 11.57 -5.71 0.16
N ALA A 35 11.74 -5.03 1.30
CA ALA A 35 12.85 -5.29 2.22
C ALA A 35 12.78 -6.72 2.79
N TRP A 36 11.59 -7.18 3.20
CA TRP A 36 11.42 -8.56 3.68
C TRP A 36 11.76 -9.60 2.60
N ALA A 37 11.33 -9.37 1.35
CA ALA A 37 11.59 -10.28 0.22
C ALA A 37 13.08 -10.37 -0.15
N THR A 38 13.82 -9.27 -0.04
CA THR A 38 15.21 -9.17 -0.52
C THR A 38 16.27 -9.47 0.54
N ILE A 39 16.08 -8.98 1.76
CA ILE A 39 17.09 -9.07 2.83
C ILE A 39 16.55 -9.70 4.12
N GLY A 40 15.25 -9.97 4.18
CA GLY A 40 14.59 -10.62 5.32
C GLY A 40 14.34 -12.11 5.10
N GLY A 41 13.28 -12.61 5.73
CA GLY A 41 12.87 -14.02 5.65
C GLY A 41 12.10 -14.41 4.38
N GLY A 42 12.01 -13.54 3.38
CA GLY A 42 11.19 -13.75 2.18
C GLY A 42 11.91 -14.32 0.96
N ALA A 43 13.21 -14.61 1.05
CA ALA A 43 14.02 -15.03 -0.10
C ALA A 43 13.50 -16.30 -0.80
N SER A 44 12.98 -17.28 -0.04
CA SER A 44 12.38 -18.49 -0.62
C SER A 44 11.09 -18.18 -1.39
N ALA A 45 10.21 -17.36 -0.81
CA ALA A 45 8.97 -16.94 -1.46
C ALA A 45 9.24 -16.14 -2.75
N LEU A 46 10.29 -15.32 -2.76
CA LEU A 46 10.74 -14.60 -3.96
C LEU A 46 11.27 -15.57 -5.03
N ALA A 47 12.12 -16.52 -4.66
CA ALA A 47 12.63 -17.53 -5.59
C ALA A 47 11.51 -18.41 -6.18
N ASP A 48 10.52 -18.80 -5.37
CA ASP A 48 9.34 -19.52 -5.82
C ASP A 48 8.51 -18.69 -6.83
N LEU A 49 8.41 -17.38 -6.61
CA LEU A 49 7.72 -16.47 -7.53
C LEU A 49 8.48 -16.36 -8.87
N GLU A 50 9.80 -16.20 -8.83
CA GLU A 50 10.68 -16.10 -10.01
C GLU A 50 10.68 -17.38 -10.85
N THR A 51 10.55 -18.54 -10.20
CA THR A 51 10.46 -19.86 -10.85
C THR A 51 9.04 -20.24 -11.28
N GLY A 52 8.03 -19.43 -10.93
CA GLY A 52 6.63 -19.64 -11.30
C GLY A 52 5.87 -20.61 -10.41
N HIS A 53 6.43 -21.03 -9.26
CA HIS A 53 5.76 -21.87 -8.27
C HIS A 53 4.78 -21.05 -7.40
N LEU A 54 3.68 -20.59 -8.02
CA LEU A 54 2.73 -19.67 -7.39
C LEU A 54 2.10 -20.19 -6.08
N SER A 55 1.91 -21.50 -5.93
CA SER A 55 1.36 -22.09 -4.70
C SER A 55 2.34 -22.01 -3.52
N LEU A 56 3.63 -22.23 -3.77
CA LEU A 56 4.68 -22.12 -2.76
C LEU A 56 4.92 -20.65 -2.41
N ALA A 57 4.99 -19.78 -3.42
CA ALA A 57 5.07 -18.34 -3.24
C ALA A 57 3.89 -17.82 -2.40
N ALA A 58 2.66 -18.25 -2.71
CA ALA A 58 1.46 -17.87 -1.94
C ALA A 58 1.55 -18.27 -0.46
N GLY A 59 2.10 -19.44 -0.15
CA GLY A 59 2.36 -19.86 1.23
C GLY A 59 3.32 -18.91 1.96
N GLY A 60 4.42 -18.53 1.30
CA GLY A 60 5.38 -17.56 1.84
C GLY A 60 4.78 -16.16 2.02
N LEU A 61 4.00 -15.69 1.06
CA LEU A 61 3.27 -14.42 1.14
C LEU A 61 2.22 -14.43 2.27
N GLY A 62 1.54 -15.56 2.48
CA GLY A 62 0.64 -15.77 3.62
C GLY A 62 1.37 -15.67 4.95
N GLY A 63 2.57 -16.25 5.04
CA GLY A 63 3.47 -16.09 6.19
C GLY A 63 3.82 -14.63 6.46
N TYR A 64 4.19 -13.87 5.42
CA TYR A 64 4.42 -12.43 5.54
C TYR A 64 3.19 -11.69 6.09
N ALA A 65 2.01 -11.94 5.52
CA ALA A 65 0.78 -11.28 5.96
C ALA A 65 0.44 -11.58 7.41
N SER A 66 0.69 -12.81 7.87
CA SER A 66 0.49 -13.20 9.27
C SER A 66 1.50 -12.57 10.22
N ALA A 67 2.77 -12.45 9.82
CA ALA A 67 3.83 -11.89 10.66
C ALA A 67 3.82 -10.34 10.68
N HIS A 68 3.34 -9.72 9.60
CA HIS A 68 3.42 -8.29 9.35
C HIS A 68 2.06 -7.66 8.94
N PRO A 69 0.96 -7.92 9.69
CA PRO A 69 -0.37 -7.49 9.28
C PRO A 69 -0.50 -5.97 9.14
N ALA A 70 0.24 -5.20 9.96
CA ALA A 70 0.22 -3.74 9.92
C ALA A 70 0.69 -3.18 8.56
N TYR A 71 1.67 -3.81 7.91
CA TYR A 71 2.21 -3.34 6.64
C TYR A 71 1.32 -3.72 5.46
N VAL A 72 0.66 -4.88 5.54
CA VAL A 72 -0.41 -5.26 4.60
C VAL A 72 -1.57 -4.27 4.70
N LEU A 73 -2.01 -3.96 5.92
CA LEU A 73 -3.06 -2.97 6.15
C LEU A 73 -2.65 -1.58 5.69
N ALA A 74 -1.40 -1.15 5.92
CA ALA A 74 -0.89 0.13 5.44
C ALA A 74 -0.96 0.22 3.91
N PHE A 75 -0.59 -0.85 3.20
CA PHE A 75 -0.69 -0.89 1.74
C PHE A 75 -2.15 -0.77 1.26
N VAL A 76 -3.04 -1.61 1.80
CA VAL A 76 -4.46 -1.63 1.41
C VAL A 76 -5.16 -0.32 1.77
N ALA A 77 -4.92 0.20 2.97
CA ALA A 77 -5.45 1.49 3.41
C ALA A 77 -4.92 2.63 2.54
N GLY A 78 -3.63 2.59 2.17
CA GLY A 78 -3.03 3.56 1.25
C GLY A 78 -3.76 3.63 -0.08
N ILE A 79 -4.00 2.47 -0.71
CA ILE A 79 -4.78 2.36 -1.95
C ILE A 79 -6.20 2.90 -1.75
N ALA A 80 -6.90 2.47 -0.70
CA ALA A 80 -8.26 2.89 -0.43
C ALA A 80 -8.37 4.42 -0.27
N VAL A 81 -7.42 5.03 0.45
CA VAL A 81 -7.36 6.48 0.64
C VAL A 81 -7.12 7.20 -0.69
N VAL A 82 -6.16 6.75 -1.51
CA VAL A 82 -5.91 7.34 -2.84
C VAL A 82 -7.14 7.22 -3.73
N CYS A 83 -7.79 6.06 -3.78
CA CYS A 83 -9.01 5.85 -4.55
C CYS A 83 -10.14 6.77 -4.07
N SER A 84 -10.32 6.92 -2.76
CA SER A 84 -11.36 7.78 -2.18
C SER A 84 -11.14 9.27 -2.45
N ALA A 85 -9.90 9.69 -2.69
CA ALA A 85 -9.57 11.08 -3.01
C ALA A 85 -9.85 11.45 -4.47
N ARG A 86 -10.12 10.45 -5.32
CA ARG A 86 -10.37 10.58 -6.77
C ARG A 86 -11.83 10.41 -7.17
N GLN A 87 -12.70 10.08 -6.22
CA GLN A 87 -14.16 10.00 -6.38
C GLN A 87 -14.79 11.36 -6.10
#